data_AF-A0A820C4A3-F1
#
_entry.id   AF-A0A820C4A3-F1
#
_cell.length_a   1.000
_cell.length_b   1.000
_cell.length_c   1.000
_cell.angle_alpha   90.00
_cell.angle_beta   90.00
_cell.angle_gamma   90.00
#
_symmetry.space_group_name_H-M   'P 1'
#
loop_
_entity.id
_entity.type
_entity.pdbx_description
1 polymer ?
#
loop_
_entity_poly.entity_id
_entity_poly.type
_entity_poly.pdbx_seq_one_letter_code
_entity_poly.pdbx_strand_id
1 'polypeptide(L)'
;MINLFQSFPNVNELKVEIFSIKLDGNQWEQIIVNYLPQLKIFQMKMNTDLCPSTDNQGNEEKIDQFLATYRTPFWIKHHQWFIRCHWGVSMENVRMCVYSIPYKFGDSLIYENELLDKTKSTCLGV
;
A
#
# COMPACT_ATOMS: atom_id res chain seq x y z
N MET A 1 -4.64 15.71 3.16
CA MET A 1 -5.06 14.45 3.82
C MET A 1 -5.30 14.63 5.31
N ILE A 2 -4.37 15.20 6.08
CA ILE A 2 -4.51 15.33 7.55
C ILE A 2 -5.78 16.07 7.98
N ASN A 3 -6.10 17.21 7.34
CA ASN A 3 -7.30 17.99 7.66
C ASN A 3 -8.63 17.23 7.41
N LEU A 4 -8.62 16.22 6.55
CA LEU A 4 -9.82 15.40 6.26
C LEU A 4 -10.09 14.41 7.38
N PHE A 5 -9.07 13.70 7.87
CA PHE A 5 -9.25 12.67 8.89
C PHE A 5 -9.62 13.25 10.26
N GLN A 6 -9.14 14.46 10.57
CA GLN A 6 -9.53 15.19 11.78
C GLN A 6 -11.03 15.47 11.85
N SER A 7 -11.73 15.59 10.72
CA SER A 7 -13.17 15.86 10.69
C SER A 7 -14.02 14.63 11.02
N PHE A 8 -13.46 13.42 11.02
CA PHE A 8 -14.20 12.18 11.20
C PHE A 8 -13.55 11.22 12.22
N PRO A 9 -13.43 11.61 13.50
CA PRO A 9 -12.69 10.83 14.51
C PRO A 9 -13.33 9.47 14.85
N ASN A 10 -14.62 9.27 14.54
CA ASN A 10 -15.38 8.06 14.86
C ASN A 10 -15.51 7.09 13.66
N VAL A 11 -14.65 7.24 12.64
CA VAL A 11 -14.64 6.34 11.48
C VAL A 11 -14.18 4.95 11.91
N ASN A 12 -15.06 3.97 11.71
CA ASN A 12 -14.77 2.56 11.98
C ASN A 12 -14.23 1.82 10.73
N GLU A 13 -14.52 2.33 9.54
CA GLU A 13 -14.09 1.77 8.26
C GLU A 13 -13.57 2.86 7.34
N LEU A 14 -12.35 2.68 6.83
CA LEU A 14 -11.75 3.54 5.84
C LEU A 14 -11.40 2.71 4.61
N LYS A 15 -12.02 3.06 3.49
CA LYS A 15 -11.66 2.58 2.17
C LYS A 15 -11.09 3.74 1.37
N VAL A 16 -9.87 3.58 0.87
CA VAL A 16 -9.17 4.65 0.15
C VAL A 16 -8.53 4.12 -1.13
N GLU A 17 -8.72 4.87 -2.21
CA GLU A 17 -8.01 4.68 -3.47
C GLU A 17 -7.22 5.95 -3.76
N ILE A 18 -5.91 5.82 -3.91
CA ILE A 18 -4.98 6.95 -4.09
C ILE A 18 -4.16 6.76 -5.36
N PHE A 19 -3.99 7.83 -6.11
CA PHE A 19 -3.15 7.88 -7.29
C PHE A 19 -2.03 8.91 -7.08
N SER A 20 -0.84 8.60 -7.55
CA SER A 20 0.34 9.49 -7.59
C SER A 20 0.89 9.95 -6.23
N ILE A 21 0.38 9.44 -5.12
CA ILE A 21 0.91 9.72 -3.78
C ILE A 21 1.45 8.42 -3.19
N LYS A 22 2.71 8.47 -2.78
CA LYS A 22 3.37 7.38 -2.06
C LYS A 22 3.31 7.65 -0.56
N LEU A 23 2.45 6.91 0.14
CA LEU A 23 2.47 6.79 1.58
C LEU A 23 3.02 5.42 1.95
N ASP A 24 3.99 5.36 2.84
CA ASP A 24 4.47 4.08 3.39
C ASP A 24 3.68 3.64 4.62
N GLY A 25 3.99 2.46 5.15
CA GLY A 25 3.30 1.89 6.30
C GLY A 25 3.51 2.69 7.59
N ASN A 26 4.62 3.39 7.75
CA ASN A 26 4.85 4.25 8.91
C ASN A 26 3.97 5.51 8.85
N GLN A 27 3.86 6.11 7.66
CA GLN A 27 3.02 7.29 7.44
C GLN A 27 1.54 6.96 7.64
N TRP A 28 1.09 5.82 7.12
CA TRP A 28 -0.27 5.35 7.35
C TRP A 28 -0.53 5.03 8.82
N GLU A 29 0.39 4.35 9.50
CA GLU A 29 0.30 4.07 10.94
C GLU A 29 0.15 5.37 11.74
N GLN A 30 0.97 6.39 11.46
CA GLN A 30 0.85 7.70 12.09
C GLN A 30 -0.50 8.38 11.85
N ILE A 31 -1.02 8.31 10.62
CA ILE A 31 -2.33 8.87 10.28
C ILE A 31 -3.44 8.18 11.07
N ILE A 32 -3.41 6.84 11.12
CA ILE A 32 -4.46 6.04 11.75
C ILE A 32 -4.45 6.25 13.27
N VAL A 33 -3.28 6.18 13.89
CA VAL A 33 -3.13 6.37 15.35
C VAL A 33 -3.57 7.76 15.78
N ASN A 34 -3.18 8.80 15.04
CA ASN A 34 -3.43 10.18 15.47
C ASN A 34 -4.83 10.68 15.15
N TYR A 35 -5.46 10.19 14.08
CA TYR A 35 -6.70 10.78 13.56
C TYR A 35 -7.87 9.81 13.45
N LEU A 36 -7.62 8.49 13.46
CA LEU A 36 -8.65 7.46 13.26
C LEU A 36 -8.56 6.37 14.35
N PRO A 37 -8.60 6.73 15.65
CA PRO A 37 -8.34 5.79 16.74
C PRO A 37 -9.38 4.66 16.86
N GLN A 38 -10.57 4.82 16.25
CA GLN A 38 -11.64 3.82 16.25
C GLN A 38 -11.65 2.95 14.98
N LEU A 39 -10.65 3.09 14.11
CA LEU A 39 -10.60 2.37 12.84
C LEU A 39 -10.44 0.86 13.06
N LYS A 40 -11.38 0.08 12.53
CA LYS A 40 -11.39 -1.39 12.62
C LYS A 40 -11.10 -2.04 11.27
N ILE A 41 -11.57 -1.42 10.20
CA ILE A 41 -11.41 -1.90 8.84
C ILE A 41 -10.65 -0.85 8.05
N PHE A 42 -9.49 -1.25 7.51
CA PHE A 42 -8.70 -0.42 6.62
C PHE A 42 -8.50 -1.14 5.30
N GLN A 43 -8.98 -0.52 4.22
CA GLN A 43 -8.81 -0.99 2.86
C GLN A 43 -8.14 0.10 2.05
N MET A 44 -7.04 -0.25 1.39
CA MET A 44 -6.29 0.69 0.59
C MET A 44 -5.95 0.12 -0.78
N LYS A 45 -5.96 0.99 -1.79
CA LYS A 45 -5.32 0.79 -3.08
C LYS A 45 -4.53 2.06 -3.40
N MET A 46 -3.27 1.93 -3.75
CA MET A 46 -2.41 3.03 -4.15
C MET A 46 -1.67 2.69 -5.43
N ASN A 47 -1.76 3.58 -6.40
CA ASN A 47 -0.98 3.52 -7.62
C ASN A 47 0.06 4.63 -7.62
N THR A 48 1.32 4.27 -7.73
CA THR A 48 2.43 5.23 -7.73
C THR A 48 3.58 4.74 -8.59
N ASP A 49 4.38 5.69 -9.05
CA ASP A 49 5.64 5.41 -9.72
C ASP A 49 6.81 5.46 -8.72
N LEU A 50 7.84 4.67 -9.00
CA LEU A 50 9.15 4.75 -8.36
C LEU A 50 10.18 5.15 -9.42
N CYS A 51 11.11 6.02 -9.04
CA CYS A 51 12.28 6.29 -9.87
C CYS A 51 13.04 4.98 -10.10
N PRO A 52 13.29 4.59 -11.37
CA PRO A 52 13.93 3.33 -11.68
C PRO A 52 15.36 3.30 -11.14
N SER A 53 15.77 2.15 -10.64
CA SER A 53 17.18 1.82 -10.44
C SER A 53 17.81 1.41 -11.78
N THR A 54 19.14 1.53 -11.87
CA THR A 54 19.91 1.12 -13.06
C THR A 54 19.85 -0.37 -13.36
N ASP A 55 19.47 -1.18 -12.36
CA ASP A 55 19.28 -2.62 -12.49
C ASP A 55 17.99 -3.09 -11.78
N ASN A 56 17.59 -4.32 -12.10
CA ASN A 56 16.39 -4.94 -11.54
C ASN A 56 16.51 -5.21 -10.03
N GLN A 57 17.72 -5.50 -9.55
CA GLN A 57 17.98 -5.83 -8.14
C GLN A 57 17.66 -4.62 -7.24
N GLY A 58 18.14 -3.44 -7.62
CA GLY A 58 17.87 -2.20 -6.89
C GLY A 58 16.40 -1.80 -6.93
N ASN A 59 15.62 -2.21 -7.93
CA ASN A 59 14.16 -2.01 -7.93
C ASN A 59 13.49 -2.93 -6.91
N GLU A 60 13.90 -4.20 -6.82
CA GLU A 60 13.36 -5.13 -5.84
C GLU A 60 13.69 -4.74 -4.40
N GLU A 61 14.89 -4.23 -4.14
CA GLU A 61 15.30 -3.73 -2.82
C GLU A 61 14.46 -2.52 -2.40
N LYS A 62 14.17 -1.59 -3.32
CA LYS A 62 13.26 -0.46 -3.05
C LYS A 62 11.85 -0.93 -2.67
N ILE A 63 11.35 -1.97 -3.35
CA ILE A 63 10.06 -2.58 -3.04
C ILE A 63 10.09 -3.27 -1.67
N ASP A 64 11.17 -3.98 -1.35
CA ASP A 64 11.34 -4.64 -0.05
C ASP A 64 11.40 -3.64 1.09
N GLN A 65 12.16 -2.55 0.92
CA GLN A 65 12.23 -1.47 1.90
C GLN A 65 10.86 -0.81 2.09
N PHE A 66 10.13 -0.57 1.00
CA PHE A 66 8.78 -0.03 1.08
C PHE A 66 7.83 -0.97 1.84
N LEU A 67 7.79 -2.26 1.48
CA LEU A 67 6.93 -3.25 2.14
C LEU A 67 7.34 -3.53 3.59
N ALA A 68 8.62 -3.38 3.95
CA ALA A 68 9.09 -3.54 5.32
C ALA A 68 8.38 -2.60 6.30
N THR A 69 8.00 -1.39 5.85
CA THR A 69 7.23 -0.43 6.65
C THR A 69 5.82 -0.91 7.02
N TYR A 70 5.29 -1.90 6.30
CA TYR A 70 3.99 -2.54 6.57
C TYR A 70 4.11 -3.86 7.35
N ARG A 71 5.29 -4.20 7.85
CA ARG A 71 5.54 -5.43 8.63
C ARG A 71 5.68 -5.18 10.14
N THR A 72 5.31 -3.99 10.61
CA THR A 72 5.33 -3.68 12.05
C THR A 72 4.25 -4.48 12.81
N PRO A 73 4.37 -4.64 14.14
CA PRO A 73 3.33 -5.28 14.95
C PRO A 73 1.95 -4.64 14.81
N PHE A 74 1.89 -3.33 14.57
CA PHE A 74 0.65 -2.60 14.28
C PHE A 74 -0.08 -3.26 13.10
N TRP A 75 0.57 -3.38 11.95
CA TRP A 75 -0.03 -3.97 10.75
C TRP A 75 -0.36 -5.45 10.92
N ILE A 76 0.62 -6.25 11.38
CA ILE A 76 0.54 -7.71 11.30
C ILE A 76 -0.21 -8.33 12.48
N LYS A 77 0.09 -7.89 13.71
CA LYS A 77 -0.42 -8.53 14.94
C LYS A 77 -1.69 -7.88 15.45
N HIS A 78 -1.72 -6.54 15.51
CA HIS A 78 -2.83 -5.81 16.11
C HIS A 78 -4.02 -5.71 15.17
N HIS A 79 -3.75 -5.40 13.90
CA HIS A 79 -4.81 -5.16 12.92
C HIS A 79 -5.02 -6.28 11.90
N GLN A 80 -3.99 -7.13 11.69
CA GLN A 80 -3.99 -8.15 10.64
C GLN A 80 -4.31 -7.58 9.25
N TRP A 81 -3.87 -6.34 9.00
CA TRP A 81 -3.99 -5.68 7.71
C TRP A 81 -2.78 -6.03 6.85
N PHE A 82 -2.96 -7.01 5.96
CA PHE A 82 -1.92 -7.45 5.04
C PHE A 82 -1.91 -6.62 3.78
N ILE A 83 -0.73 -6.32 3.27
CA ILE A 83 -0.51 -5.48 2.10
C ILE A 83 0.18 -6.31 1.02
N ARG A 84 -0.31 -6.17 -0.21
CA ARG A 84 0.31 -6.69 -1.42
C ARG A 84 0.83 -5.55 -2.26
N CYS A 85 1.93 -5.79 -2.95
CA CYS A 85 2.49 -4.90 -3.93
C CYS A 85 2.68 -5.67 -5.22
N HIS A 86 2.15 -5.13 -6.31
CA HIS A 86 2.48 -5.51 -7.67
C HIS A 86 3.31 -4.39 -8.28
N TRP A 87 4.36 -4.75 -9.02
CA TRP A 87 5.16 -3.77 -9.73
C TRP A 87 5.68 -4.35 -11.04
N GLY A 88 6.10 -3.46 -11.92
CA GLY A 88 6.89 -3.84 -13.08
C GLY A 88 7.56 -2.64 -13.71
N VAL A 89 8.50 -2.94 -14.61
CA VAL A 89 9.48 -1.98 -15.10
C VAL A 89 9.13 -1.60 -16.53
N SER A 90 8.97 -0.30 -16.78
CA SER A 90 8.88 0.27 -18.12
C SER A 90 10.16 1.02 -18.47
N MET A 91 10.30 1.50 -19.72
CA MET A 91 11.51 2.23 -20.15
C MET A 91 11.79 3.48 -19.31
N GLU A 92 10.75 4.11 -18.75
CA GLU A 92 10.88 5.41 -18.07
C GLU A 92 10.69 5.32 -16.56
N ASN A 93 9.89 4.36 -16.06
CA ASN A 93 9.49 4.29 -14.65
C ASN A 93 9.22 2.86 -14.18
N VAL A 94 9.25 2.65 -12.86
CA VAL A 94 8.72 1.44 -12.21
C VAL A 94 7.32 1.76 -11.70
N ARG A 95 6.31 1.15 -12.31
CA ARG A 95 4.92 1.29 -11.85
C ARG A 95 4.68 0.35 -10.69
N MET A 96 4.00 0.84 -9.66
CA MET A 96 3.69 0.07 -8.46
C MET A 96 2.21 0.24 -8.08
N CYS A 97 1.53 -0.87 -7.86
CA CYS A 97 0.18 -0.96 -7.31
C CYS A 97 0.24 -1.66 -5.94
N VAL A 98 -0.15 -0.95 -4.88
CA VAL A 98 -0.11 -1.41 -3.50
C VAL A 98 -1.52 -1.50 -2.97
N TYR A 99 -1.92 -2.61 -2.38
CA TYR A 99 -3.27 -2.77 -1.87
C TYR A 99 -3.40 -3.70 -0.66
N SER A 100 -4.47 -3.51 0.11
CA SER A 100 -4.83 -4.38 1.24
C SER A 100 -5.44 -5.71 0.77
N ILE A 101 -5.15 -6.80 1.49
CA ILE A 101 -5.74 -8.12 1.30
C ILE A 101 -6.77 -8.38 2.44
N PRO A 102 -7.95 -8.99 2.16
CA PRO A 102 -8.44 -9.38 0.84
C PRO A 102 -8.70 -8.16 -0.06
N TYR A 103 -8.51 -8.33 -1.37
CA TYR A 103 -8.80 -7.27 -2.33
C TYR A 103 -10.31 -6.99 -2.34
N LYS A 104 -10.67 -5.72 -2.17
CA LYS A 104 -12.07 -5.25 -2.05
C LYS A 104 -12.38 -4.07 -2.98
N PHE A 105 -11.46 -3.73 -3.86
CA PHE A 105 -11.72 -2.77 -4.93
C PHE A 105 -12.33 -3.55 -6.11
N GLY A 106 -13.10 -2.90 -6.97
CA GLY A 106 -13.79 -3.58 -8.09
C GLY A 106 -12.81 -4.16 -9.11
N ASP A 107 -13.30 -4.55 -10.30
CA ASP A 107 -12.52 -5.25 -11.35
C ASP A 107 -11.33 -4.45 -11.95
N SER A 108 -10.97 -3.31 -11.35
CA SER A 108 -9.96 -2.37 -11.84
C SER A 108 -8.51 -2.87 -11.79
N LEU A 109 -8.20 -4.05 -11.22
CA LEU A 109 -6.85 -4.63 -11.37
C LEU A 109 -6.55 -4.98 -12.84
N ILE A 110 -7.59 -5.26 -13.64
CA ILE A 110 -7.45 -5.82 -14.98
C ILE A 110 -6.76 -4.83 -15.95
N TYR A 111 -6.96 -3.52 -15.78
CA TYR A 111 -6.37 -2.50 -16.67
C TYR A 111 -4.94 -2.08 -16.31
N GLU A 112 -4.46 -2.38 -15.09
CA GLU A 112 -3.11 -2.03 -14.64
C GLU A 112 -2.10 -3.16 -14.91
N ASN A 113 -2.56 -4.34 -15.35
CA ASN A 113 -1.80 -5.60 -15.35
C ASN A 113 -0.80 -5.79 -16.51
N GLU A 114 -0.90 -5.09 -17.64
CA GLU A 114 -0.01 -5.37 -18.79
C GLU A 114 1.47 -5.06 -18.50
N LEU A 115 1.76 -4.28 -17.46
CA LEU A 115 3.11 -3.87 -17.08
C LEU A 115 3.51 -4.28 -15.66
N LEU A 116 2.66 -4.97 -14.90
CA LEU A 116 2.91 -5.37 -13.50
C LEU A 116 3.09 -6.88 -13.40
N ASP A 117 4.31 -7.36 -13.63
CA ASP A 117 4.64 -8.78 -13.71
C ASP A 117 5.18 -9.38 -12.40
N LYS A 118 5.59 -8.53 -11.44
CA LYS A 118 6.16 -8.94 -10.15
C LYS A 118 5.21 -8.67 -8.99
N THR A 119 5.27 -9.51 -7.95
CA THR A 119 4.42 -9.38 -6.76
C THR A 119 5.12 -9.78 -5.46
N LYS A 120 4.82 -9.08 -4.37
CA LYS A 120 5.28 -9.35 -2.98
C LYS A 120 4.17 -8.99 -1.99
N SER A 121 4.18 -9.65 -0.84
CA SER A 121 3.16 -9.46 0.20
C SER A 121 3.79 -9.36 1.59
N THR A 122 3.04 -8.78 2.53
CA THR A 122 3.38 -8.80 3.96
C THR A 122 2.84 -10.03 4.68
N CYS A 123 1.89 -10.76 4.11
CA CYS A 123 1.54 -12.09 4.62
C CYS A 123 2.64 -13.10 4.23
N LEU A 124 3.12 -13.89 5.18
CA LEU A 124 3.92 -15.09 4.89
C LEU A 124 3.03 -16.06 4.10
N GLY A 125 3.57 -16.68 3.06
CA GLY A 125 2.82 -17.56 2.16
C GLY A 125 1.99 -18.57 2.95
N VAL A 126 0.68 -18.54 2.73
CA VAL A 126 -0.21 -19.67 3.03
C VAL A 126 -0.01 -20.70 1.94
#